data_AF-A0A1A5PF80-F1
#
_entry.id   AF-A0A1A5PF80-F1
#
_cell.length_a   1.000
_cell.length_b   1.000
_cell.length_c   1.000
_cell.angle_alpha   90.00
_cell.angle_beta   90.00
_cell.angle_gamma   90.00
#
_symmetry.space_group_name_H-M   'P 1'
#
loop_
_entity.id
_entity.type
_entity.pdbx_description
1 polymer ?
#
loop_
_entity_poly.entity_id
_entity_poly.type
_entity_poly.pdbx_seq_one_letter_code
_entity_poly.pdbx_strand_id
1 'polypeptide(L)' 'MAEAALLAAEYGSSVAQLLHAHGYGPGHSVSARAVAEGVWRKCPSCAYVGAPASIANHTKRGHAPAPTEQV' A
#
# COMPACT_ATOMS: atom_id res chain seq x y z
N MET A 1 1.17 19.65 -12.72
CA MET A 1 1.56 18.46 -11.92
C MET A 1 2.55 17.65 -12.74
N ALA A 2 3.77 17.41 -12.23
CA ALA A 2 4.81 16.72 -12.99
C ALA A 2 4.54 15.21 -13.14
N GLU A 3 4.09 14.53 -12.08
CA GLU A 3 3.84 13.08 -12.09
C GLU A 3 2.76 12.67 -13.10
N ALA A 4 1.67 13.44 -13.17
CA ALA A 4 0.60 13.20 -14.14
C ALA A 4 1.08 13.41 -15.59
N ALA A 5 1.94 14.41 -15.82
CA ALA A 5 2.53 14.65 -17.14
C ALA A 5 3.48 13.51 -17.54
N LEU A 6 4.29 13.02 -16.61
CA LEU A 6 5.15 11.84 -16.83
C LEU A 6 4.33 10.59 -17.17
N LEU A 7 3.28 10.30 -16.38
CA LEU A 7 2.40 9.16 -16.63
C LEU A 7 1.75 9.24 -18.02
N ALA A 8 1.30 10.42 -18.43
CA ALA A 8 0.71 10.61 -19.75
C ALA A 8 1.74 10.45 -20.88
N ALA A 9 2.94 11.02 -20.72
CA ALA A 9 3.98 11.02 -21.74
C ALA A 9 4.62 9.65 -21.96
N GLU A 10 4.81 8.86 -20.90
CA GLU A 10 5.60 7.62 -20.98
C GLU A 10 4.80 6.35 -20.73
N TYR A 11 3.67 6.44 -20.02
CA TYR A 11 2.96 5.24 -19.53
C TYR A 11 1.47 5.22 -19.92
N GLY A 12 1.05 6.05 -20.87
CA GLY A 12 -0.34 6.10 -21.33
C GLY A 12 -1.35 6.40 -20.20
N SER A 13 -0.95 7.24 -19.24
CA SER A 13 -1.71 7.56 -18.03
C SER A 13 -2.03 6.35 -17.14
N SER A 14 -1.24 5.27 -17.24
CA SER A 14 -1.45 4.01 -16.51
C SER A 14 -0.33 3.73 -15.51
N VAL A 15 -0.67 3.77 -14.22
CA VAL A 15 0.25 3.33 -13.15
C VAL A 15 0.60 1.85 -13.29
N ALA A 16 -0.32 1.01 -13.81
CA ALA A 16 -0.03 -0.39 -14.04
C ALA A 16 1.07 -0.59 -15.09
N GLN A 17 1.07 0.22 -16.15
CA GLN A 17 2.14 0.20 -17.16
C GLN A 17 3.47 0.67 -16.58
N LEU A 18 3.47 1.72 -15.75
CA LEU A 18 4.67 2.15 -15.02
C LEU A 18 5.22 1.00 -14.15
N LEU A 19 4.37 0.38 -13.33
CA LEU A 19 4.80 -0.71 -12.46
C LEU A 19 5.38 -1.88 -13.26
N HIS A 20 4.72 -2.25 -14.36
CA HIS A 20 5.18 -3.31 -15.25
C HIS A 20 6.54 -2.98 -15.91
N ALA A 21 6.71 -1.74 -16.39
CA ALA A 21 7.97 -1.26 -16.98
C ALA A 21 9.13 -1.29 -15.97
N HIS A 22 8.85 -1.12 -14.68
CA HIS A 22 9.82 -1.25 -13.58
C HIS A 22 9.96 -2.68 -13.05
N GLY A 23 9.40 -3.68 -13.73
CA GLY A 23 9.54 -5.10 -13.42
C GLY A 23 8.64 -5.61 -12.31
N TYR A 24 7.64 -4.83 -11.87
CA TYR A 24 6.65 -5.29 -10.92
C TYR A 24 5.50 -6.03 -11.61
N GLY A 25 4.98 -7.06 -10.96
CA GLY A 25 3.91 -7.88 -11.51
C GLY A 25 3.62 -9.11 -10.65
N PRO A 26 2.86 -10.08 -11.17
CA PRO A 26 2.66 -11.37 -10.52
C PRO A 26 4.03 -12.05 -10.27
N GLY A 27 4.43 -12.17 -9.01
CA GLY A 27 5.75 -12.70 -8.61
C GLY A 27 6.79 -11.65 -8.20
N HIS A 28 6.58 -10.37 -8.51
CA HIS A 28 7.43 -9.27 -8.04
C HIS A 28 6.58 -8.11 -7.53
N SER A 29 6.22 -8.19 -6.25
CA SER A 29 5.27 -7.27 -5.61
C SER A 29 5.95 -5.98 -5.14
N VAL A 30 5.46 -4.82 -5.59
CA VAL A 30 5.93 -3.49 -5.13
C VAL A 30 5.71 -3.26 -3.64
N SER A 31 4.58 -3.72 -3.08
CA SER A 31 4.29 -3.55 -1.64
C SER A 31 5.18 -4.42 -0.77
N ALA A 32 5.41 -5.69 -1.15
CA ALA A 32 6.39 -6.56 -0.51
C ALA A 32 7.80 -5.95 -0.51
N ARG A 33 8.26 -5.38 -1.64
CA ARG A 33 9.54 -4.64 -1.68
C ARG A 33 9.51 -3.44 -0.73
N ALA A 34 8.46 -2.62 -0.76
CA ALA A 34 8.37 -1.45 0.12
C ALA A 34 8.41 -1.80 1.62
N VAL A 35 7.90 -2.98 2.00
CA VAL A 35 8.02 -3.51 3.36
C VAL A 35 9.45 -3.99 3.65
N ALA A 36 10.10 -4.69 2.71
CA ALA A 36 11.48 -5.14 2.85
C ALA A 36 12.47 -3.97 3.01
N GLU A 37 12.23 -2.86 2.31
CA GLU A 37 13.01 -1.61 2.40
C GLU A 37 12.65 -0.77 3.65
N GLY A 38 11.68 -1.21 4.47
CA GLY A 38 11.25 -0.51 5.69
C GLY A 38 10.45 0.77 5.47
N VAL A 39 10.14 1.14 4.22
CA VAL A 39 9.33 2.32 3.88
C VAL A 39 7.86 2.09 4.25
N TRP A 40 7.37 0.87 4.07
CA TRP A 40 6.04 0.42 4.50
C TRP A 40 6.14 -0.56 5.66
N ARG A 41 5.03 -0.73 6.40
CA ARG A 41 4.92 -1.68 7.50
C ARG A 41 3.71 -2.60 7.28
N LYS A 42 3.80 -3.80 7.85
CA LYS A 42 2.67 -4.73 7.98
C LYS A 42 1.89 -4.41 9.25
N CYS A 43 0.57 -4.49 9.18
CA CYS A 43 -0.27 -4.43 10.37
C CYS A 43 0.04 -5.63 11.29
N PRO A 44 0.17 -5.45 12.61
CA PRO A 44 0.42 -6.55 13.54
C PRO A 44 -0.75 -7.54 13.65
N SER A 45 -1.97 -7.12 13.30
CA SER A 45 -3.20 -7.90 13.54
C SER A 45 -3.86 -8.45 12.28
N CYS A 46 -3.46 -8.01 11.08
CA CYS A 46 -4.01 -8.51 9.82
C CYS A 46 -3.03 -8.39 8.65
N ALA A 47 -3.48 -8.77 7.44
CA ALA A 47 -2.66 -8.75 6.23
C ALA A 47 -2.46 -7.35 5.59
N TYR A 48 -3.03 -6.29 6.16
CA TYR A 48 -2.89 -4.94 5.60
C TYR A 48 -1.43 -4.45 5.65
N VAL A 49 -0.97 -3.84 4.57
CA VAL A 49 0.35 -3.23 4.43
C VAL A 49 0.21 -1.80 3.93
N GLY A 50 1.07 -0.89 4.40
CA GLY A 50 1.00 0.50 3.98
C GLY A 50 2.06 1.37 4.62
N ALA A 51 2.06 2.65 4.24
CA ALA A 51 2.88 3.66 4.88
C ALA A 51 2.56 3.77 6.39
N PRO A 52 3.50 4.21 7.24
CA PRO A 52 3.31 4.26 8.69
C PRO A 52 2.06 5.01 9.15
N ALA A 53 1.73 6.14 8.51
CA ALA A 53 0.52 6.90 8.80
C ALA A 53 -0.75 6.12 8.46
N SER A 54 -0.75 5.37 7.35
CA SER A 54 -1.87 4.52 6.96
C SER A 54 -2.06 3.37 7.95
N ILE A 55 -0.97 2.74 8.41
CA ILE A 55 -1.01 1.70 9.44
C ILE A 55 -1.55 2.25 10.77
N ALA A 56 -1.10 3.43 11.21
CA ALA A 56 -1.58 4.04 12.44
C ALA A 56 -3.08 4.37 12.39
N ASN A 57 -3.58 4.82 11.24
CA ASN A 57 -5.02 5.05 11.05
C ASN A 57 -5.78 3.72 10.98
N HIS A 58 -5.24 2.73 10.26
CA HIS A 58 -5.82 1.42 10.12
C HIS A 58 -5.97 0.70 11.47
N THR A 59 -4.94 0.68 12.31
CA THR A 59 -5.01 0.00 13.63
C THR A 59 -6.02 0.65 14.56
N LYS A 60 -6.14 1.98 14.54
CA LYS A 60 -7.14 2.71 15.34
C LYS A 60 -8.58 2.40 14.95
N ARG A 61 -8.85 2.22 13.66
CA ARG A 61 -10.22 2.13 13.13
C ARG A 61 -10.66 0.69 12.80
N GLY A 62 -9.74 -0.14 12.34
CA GLY A 62 -10.01 -1.48 11.82
C GLY A 62 -9.87 -2.61 12.84
N HIS A 63 -9.31 -2.33 14.01
CA HIS A 63 -9.09 -3.31 15.08
C HIS A 63 -9.60 -2.84 16.45
N ALA A 64 -10.52 -1.86 16.46
CA ALA A 64 -11.25 -1.56 17.69
C ALA A 64 -12.00 -2.83 18.13
N PRO A 65 -11.88 -3.26 19.40
CA PRO A 65 -12.69 -4.36 19.88
C PRO A 65 -14.16 -4.02 19.67
N ALA A 66 -14.96 -5.00 19.23
CA ALA A 66 -16.41 -4.86 19.24
C ALA A 66 -16.85 -4.42 20.65
N PRO A 67 -17.87 -3.55 20.79
CA PRO A 67 -18.38 -3.22 22.12
C PRO A 67 -18.76 -4.54 22.78
N THR A 68 -18.11 -4.87 23.88
CA THR A 68 -18.49 -6.01 24.71
C THR A 68 -19.91 -5.76 25.17
N GLU A 69 -20.86 -6.50 24.61
CA GLU A 69 -22.21 -6.61 25.14
C GLU A 69 -22.08 -7.32 26.50
N GLN A 70 -22.04 -6.52 27.57
CA GLN A 70 -22.08 -7.01 28.94
C GLN A 70 -23.54 -7.34 29.25
N VAL A 71 -23.84 -8.63 29.39
CA VAL A 71 -25.08 -9.16 29.96
C VAL A 71 -24.83 -9.48 31.43
#